data_AF-A0A1R1S6B8-F1
#
_entry.id   AF-A0A1R1S6B8-F1
#
_cell.length_a   1.000
_cell.length_b   1.000
_cell.length_c   1.000
_cell.angle_alpha   90.00
_cell.angle_beta   90.00
_cell.angle_gamma   90.00
#
_symmetry.space_group_name_H-M   'P 1'
#
loop_
_entity.id
_entity.type
_entity.pdbx_description
1 polymer ?
#
loop_
_entity_poly.entity_id
_entity_poly.type
_entity_poly.pdbx_seq_one_letter_code
_entity_poly.pdbx_strand_id
1 'polypeptide(L)'
;MNLVVSGVGTVRAEGFDFRTALGPRGYKYLPPASQFFLAAAKRALADAGPRSLEAVDPERRAAAVGTNSAAASLHDAMDRTVIETGAAELSPATAPYFSINLFGSRLATEHHLKGFNLTFTSPRVAGLEALQNGGRAL
;
A
#
# COMPACT_ATOMS: atom_id res chain seq x y z
N MET A 1 -19.30 -3.82 -15.79
CA MET A 1 -18.61 -2.59 -15.34
C MET A 1 -17.95 -2.94 -14.04
N ASN A 2 -16.64 -3.26 -14.06
CA ASN A 2 -15.96 -3.89 -12.93
C ASN A 2 -14.94 -2.90 -12.35
N LEU A 3 -15.46 -1.86 -11.69
CA LEU A 3 -14.65 -0.98 -10.86
C LEU A 3 -14.51 -1.64 -9.48
N VAL A 4 -13.31 -2.14 -9.15
CA VAL A 4 -13.00 -2.56 -7.78
C VAL A 4 -12.42 -1.34 -7.05
N VAL A 5 -13.29 -0.59 -6.35
CA VAL A 5 -12.87 0.51 -5.47
C VAL A 5 -12.40 -0.09 -4.15
N SER A 6 -11.08 -0.15 -3.92
CA SER A 6 -10.50 -0.65 -2.66
C SER A 6 -10.32 0.46 -1.60
N GLY A 7 -11.40 1.16 -1.29
CA GLY A 7 -11.55 1.97 -0.05
C GLY A 7 -10.94 3.38 -0.05
N VAL A 8 -11.70 4.34 0.51
CA VAL A 8 -11.23 5.65 0.95
C VAL A 8 -11.63 5.80 2.41
N GLY A 9 -10.68 6.06 3.31
CA GLY A 9 -11.00 6.24 4.73
C GLY A 9 -9.81 6.59 5.60
N THR A 10 -10.09 7.11 6.79
CA THR A 10 -9.12 7.30 7.87
C THR A 10 -9.10 6.05 8.75
N VAL A 11 -7.94 5.42 8.90
CA VAL A 11 -7.80 4.26 9.80
C VAL A 11 -7.43 4.77 11.19
N ARG A 12 -8.27 4.44 12.17
CA ARG A 12 -7.88 4.48 13.58
C ARG A 12 -7.14 3.19 13.89
N ALA A 13 -5.93 3.30 14.44
CA ALA A 13 -5.10 2.13 14.72
C ALA A 13 -5.67 1.29 15.88
N GLU A 14 -6.52 1.91 16.71
CA GLU A 14 -7.21 1.24 17.81
C GLU A 14 -7.91 -0.06 17.34
N GLY A 15 -7.43 -1.21 17.83
CA GLY A 15 -8.01 -2.52 17.54
C GLY A 15 -7.55 -3.18 16.24
N PHE A 16 -6.62 -2.59 15.48
CA PHE A 16 -6.02 -3.26 14.32
C PHE A 16 -4.88 -4.19 14.73
N ASP A 17 -4.98 -5.47 14.37
CA ASP A 17 -3.88 -6.43 14.40
C ASP A 17 -3.61 -6.97 13.00
N PHE A 18 -2.41 -6.70 12.48
CA PHE A 18 -2.00 -7.19 11.16
C PHE A 18 -2.00 -8.73 11.10
N ARG A 19 -1.78 -9.42 12.22
CA ARG A 19 -1.76 -10.89 12.26
C ARG A 19 -3.12 -11.48 11.95
N THR A 20 -4.16 -10.82 12.45
CA THR A 20 -5.56 -11.19 12.19
C THR A 20 -6.00 -10.73 10.79
N ALA A 21 -5.62 -9.53 10.36
CA ALA A 21 -6.06 -8.98 9.09
C ALA A 21 -5.34 -9.59 7.87
N LEU A 22 -4.01 -9.71 7.94
CA LEU A 22 -3.16 -10.15 6.84
C LEU A 22 -2.70 -11.59 7.00
N GLY A 23 -2.39 -11.99 8.23
CA GLY A 23 -1.85 -13.30 8.57
C GLY A 23 -0.58 -13.18 9.42
N PRO A 24 -0.10 -14.29 10.00
CA PRO A 24 0.96 -14.24 11.02
C PRO A 24 2.38 -14.01 10.49
N ARG A 25 2.63 -14.16 9.17
CA ARG A 25 3.97 -14.16 8.58
C ARG A 25 4.13 -13.07 7.51
N GLY A 26 5.32 -12.51 7.39
CA GLY A 26 5.70 -11.61 6.28
C GLY A 26 5.39 -10.13 6.48
N TYR A 27 4.53 -9.75 7.44
CA TYR A 27 4.07 -8.36 7.58
C TYR A 27 4.67 -7.60 8.78
N LYS A 28 5.36 -8.28 9.70
CA LYS A 28 5.93 -7.69 10.93
C LYS A 28 6.87 -6.51 10.66
N TYR A 29 7.65 -6.58 9.59
CA TYR A 29 8.66 -5.57 9.23
C TYR A 29 8.14 -4.53 8.24
N LEU A 30 6.86 -4.57 7.88
CA LEU A 30 6.26 -3.53 7.06
C LEU A 30 5.94 -2.29 7.90
N PRO A 31 6.07 -1.08 7.34
CA PRO A 31 5.56 0.11 8.00
C PRO A 31 4.05 -0.02 8.27
N PRO A 32 3.53 0.55 9.37
CA PRO A 32 2.10 0.46 9.71
C PRO A 32 1.17 0.86 8.57
N ALA A 33 1.48 1.94 7.85
CA ALA A 33 0.70 2.37 6.68
C ALA A 33 0.62 1.30 5.59
N SER A 34 1.69 0.52 5.37
CA SER A 34 1.67 -0.60 4.43
C SER A 34 0.83 -1.77 4.94
N GLN A 35 0.82 -2.04 6.25
CA GLN A 35 -0.03 -3.07 6.84
C GLN A 35 -1.52 -2.72 6.68
N PHE A 36 -1.90 -1.48 6.99
CA PHE A 36 -3.27 -1.00 6.79
C PHE A 36 -3.69 -1.08 5.32
N PHE A 37 -2.80 -0.60 4.43
CA PHE A 37 -3.05 -0.57 2.99
C PHE A 37 -3.27 -1.98 2.42
N LEU A 38 -2.38 -2.93 2.72
CA LEU A 38 -2.52 -4.32 2.26
C LEU A 38 -3.77 -4.99 2.86
N ALA A 39 -4.11 -4.68 4.11
CA ALA A 39 -5.29 -5.24 4.75
C ALA A 39 -6.57 -4.74 4.08
N ALA A 40 -6.63 -3.45 3.74
CA ALA A 40 -7.73 -2.86 2.99
C ALA A 40 -7.83 -3.47 1.58
N ALA A 41 -6.72 -3.61 0.87
CA ALA A 41 -6.69 -4.22 -0.45
C ALA A 41 -7.15 -5.70 -0.43
N LYS A 42 -6.66 -6.49 0.53
CA LYS A 42 -7.09 -7.88 0.73
C LYS A 42 -8.60 -7.99 0.96
N ARG A 43 -9.17 -7.11 1.78
CA ARG A 43 -10.62 -7.06 2.02
C ARG A 43 -11.40 -6.70 0.76
N ALA A 44 -10.93 -5.71 -0.01
CA ALA A 44 -11.59 -5.31 -1.25
C ALA A 44 -11.55 -6.40 -2.33
N LEU A 45 -10.42 -7.11 -2.45
CA LEU A 45 -10.32 -8.24 -3.38
C LEU A 45 -11.22 -9.41 -2.97
N ALA A 46 -11.36 -9.68 -1.67
CA ALA A 46 -12.29 -10.68 -1.17
C ALA A 46 -13.76 -10.31 -1.48
N ASP A 47 -14.13 -9.04 -1.32
CA ASP A 47 -15.46 -8.51 -1.65
C ASP A 47 -15.77 -8.57 -3.15
N ALA A 48 -14.78 -8.27 -4.00
CA ALA A 48 -14.87 -8.45 -5.45
C ALA A 48 -14.99 -9.92 -5.91
N GLY A 49 -14.80 -10.86 -4.99
CA GLY A 49 -14.87 -12.30 -5.21
C GLY A 49 -13.49 -12.96 -5.24
N PRO A 50 -13.38 -14.20 -4.71
CA PRO A 50 -12.09 -14.86 -4.44
C PRO A 50 -11.24 -15.14 -5.69
N ARG A 51 -11.84 -15.16 -6.88
CA ARG A 51 -11.17 -15.39 -8.18
C ARG A 51 -11.11 -14.15 -9.05
N SER A 52 -11.39 -12.97 -8.50
CA SER A 52 -11.44 -11.71 -9.23
C SER A 52 -10.14 -11.41 -10.00
N LEU A 53 -8.98 -11.66 -9.38
CA LEU A 53 -7.69 -11.52 -10.06
C LEU A 53 -7.36 -12.70 -10.98
N GLU A 54 -7.70 -13.94 -10.59
CA GLU A 54 -7.39 -15.15 -11.39
C GLU A 54 -7.98 -15.10 -12.80
N ALA A 55 -9.11 -14.40 -12.98
CA ALA A 55 -9.77 -14.22 -14.27
C ALA A 55 -9.05 -13.28 -15.24
N VAL A 56 -8.01 -12.56 -14.80
CA VAL A 56 -7.29 -11.55 -15.60
C VAL A 56 -5.82 -11.95 -15.70
N ASP A 57 -5.17 -11.84 -16.85
CA ASP A 57 -3.72 -12.10 -16.97
C ASP A 57 -2.89 -11.12 -16.10
N PRO A 58 -1.83 -11.56 -15.38
CA PRO A 58 -0.98 -10.68 -14.57
C PRO A 58 -0.47 -9.41 -15.27
N GLU A 59 -0.10 -9.48 -16.55
CA GLU A 59 0.37 -8.33 -17.35
C GLU A 59 -0.74 -7.29 -17.61
N ARG A 60 -2.00 -7.71 -17.43
CA ARG A 60 -3.20 -6.86 -17.55
C ARG A 60 -3.75 -6.42 -16.19
N ARG A 61 -3.08 -6.78 -15.09
CA ARG A 61 -3.42 -6.33 -13.74
C ARG A 61 -2.48 -5.20 -13.35
N ALA A 62 -3.04 -4.08 -12.92
CA ALA A 62 -2.28 -2.88 -12.61
C ALA A 62 -2.70 -2.30 -11.25
N ALA A 63 -1.89 -1.39 -10.71
CA ALA A 63 -2.15 -0.68 -9.48
C ALA A 63 -2.07 0.84 -9.70
N ALA A 64 -3.09 1.55 -9.23
CA ALA A 64 -3.06 2.99 -9.04
C ALA A 64 -3.31 3.26 -7.55
N VAL A 65 -2.33 3.86 -6.87
CA VAL A 65 -2.34 4.05 -5.42
C VAL A 65 -2.21 5.52 -5.09
N GLY A 66 -3.11 6.05 -4.25
CA GLY A 66 -3.05 7.42 -3.79
C GLY A 66 -2.64 7.48 -2.32
N THR A 67 -1.65 8.31 -1.99
CA THR A 67 -1.29 8.58 -0.60
C THR A 67 -0.62 9.94 -0.44
N ASN A 68 -0.87 10.61 0.68
CA ASN A 68 -0.29 11.90 1.05
C ASN A 68 0.54 11.83 2.33
N SER A 69 0.47 10.73 3.09
CA SER A 69 1.07 10.64 4.41
C SER A 69 1.60 9.24 4.79
N ALA A 70 1.58 8.25 3.89
CA ALA A 70 1.93 6.88 4.24
C ALA A 70 3.36 6.74 4.81
N ALA A 71 4.31 7.55 4.35
CA ALA A 71 5.68 7.53 4.81
C ALA A 71 5.95 8.47 6.00
N ALA A 72 5.01 9.34 6.40
CA ALA A 72 5.30 10.43 7.34
C ALA A 72 5.84 9.93 8.69
N SER A 73 5.14 9.00 9.34
CA SER A 73 5.60 8.45 10.63
C SER A 73 6.88 7.62 10.52
N LEU A 74 7.15 7.06 9.32
CA LEU A 74 8.38 6.35 9.05
C LEU A 74 9.54 7.33 8.88
N HIS A 75 9.35 8.43 8.14
CA HIS A 75 10.33 9.51 8.01
C HIS A 75 10.67 10.10 9.37
N ASP A 76 9.68 10.41 10.21
CA ASP A 76 9.93 10.90 11.58
C ASP A 76 10.78 9.92 12.40
N ALA A 77 10.53 8.61 12.28
CA ALA A 77 11.31 7.60 12.97
C ALA A 77 12.74 7.48 12.41
N MET A 78 12.90 7.56 11.08
CA MET A 78 14.20 7.55 10.41
C MET A 78 15.03 8.77 10.81
N ASP A 79 14.44 9.96 10.79
CA ASP A 79 15.11 11.21 11.16
C ASP A 79 15.63 11.14 12.59
N ARG A 80 14.80 10.64 13.53
CA ARG A 80 15.22 10.42 14.91
C ARG A 80 16.40 9.45 15.01
N THR A 81 16.36 8.30 14.33
CA THR A 81 17.49 7.36 14.30
C THR A 81 18.76 8.00 13.73
N VAL A 82 18.65 8.77 12.65
CA VAL A 82 19.80 9.46 12.05
C VAL A 82 20.40 10.48 13.00
N ILE A 83 19.56 11.27 13.70
CA ILE A 83 20.00 12.29 14.65
C ILE A 83 20.64 11.67 15.90
N GLU A 84 20.05 10.60 16.44
CA GLU A 84 20.47 10.02 17.72
C GLU A 84 21.64 9.03 17.57
N THR A 85 21.65 8.21 16.53
CA THR A 85 22.57 7.07 16.40
C THR A 85 23.28 6.99 15.04
N GLY A 86 22.92 7.85 14.08
CA GLY A 86 23.53 7.90 12.76
C GLY A 86 22.82 7.04 11.70
N ALA A 87 23.06 7.37 10.44
CA ALA A 87 22.34 6.77 9.30
C ALA A 87 22.64 5.26 9.08
N ALA A 88 23.78 4.76 9.57
CA ALA A 88 24.12 3.34 9.47
C ALA A 88 23.18 2.43 10.28
N GLU A 89 22.47 2.99 11.27
CA GLU A 89 21.56 2.26 12.15
C GLU A 89 20.12 2.16 11.60
N LEU A 90 19.86 2.70 10.41
CA LEU A 90 18.55 2.55 9.76
C LEU A 90 18.27 1.08 9.43
N SER A 91 17.09 0.60 9.80
CA SER A 91 16.69 -0.79 9.53
C SER A 91 16.67 -1.08 8.02
N PRO A 92 17.42 -2.08 7.52
CA PRO A 92 17.40 -2.43 6.10
C PRO A 92 16.02 -2.84 5.58
N ALA A 93 15.15 -3.35 6.46
CA ALA A 93 13.82 -3.80 6.08
C ALA A 93 12.85 -2.64 5.81
N THR A 94 12.96 -1.55 6.58
CA THR A 94 12.07 -0.38 6.45
C THR A 94 12.71 0.77 5.71
N ALA A 95 14.05 0.84 5.62
CA ALA A 95 14.79 1.86 4.89
C ALA A 95 14.25 2.11 3.48
N PRO A 96 13.96 1.10 2.64
CA PRO A 96 13.43 1.34 1.30
C PRO A 96 12.10 2.11 1.27
N TYR A 97 11.25 1.95 2.30
CA TYR A 97 9.96 2.62 2.39
C TYR A 97 10.05 4.13 2.63
N PHE A 98 11.26 4.70 2.70
CA PHE A 98 11.45 6.15 2.53
C PHE A 98 10.84 6.64 1.21
N SER A 99 10.85 5.80 0.17
CA SER A 99 10.24 6.08 -1.12
C SER A 99 8.76 5.73 -1.14
N ILE A 100 7.92 6.73 -1.41
CA ILE A 100 6.46 6.61 -1.31
C ILE A 100 5.84 5.58 -2.26
N ASN A 101 6.49 5.32 -3.40
CA ASN A 101 6.00 4.33 -4.37
C ASN A 101 6.12 2.88 -3.89
N LEU A 102 6.95 2.60 -2.88
CA LEU A 102 7.15 1.23 -2.39
C LEU A 102 5.92 0.65 -1.69
N PHE A 103 5.03 1.49 -1.17
CA PHE A 103 3.73 1.05 -0.67
C PHE A 103 2.91 0.42 -1.80
N GLY A 104 2.84 1.06 -2.97
CA GLY A 104 2.20 0.50 -4.17
C GLY A 104 2.92 -0.71 -4.74
N SER A 105 4.26 -0.68 -4.81
CA SER A 105 5.07 -1.82 -5.25
C SER A 105 4.91 -3.05 -4.36
N ARG A 106 4.69 -2.86 -3.05
CA ARG A 106 4.39 -3.97 -2.15
C ARG A 106 3.05 -4.63 -2.49
N LEU A 107 2.01 -3.85 -2.78
CA LEU A 107 0.72 -4.38 -3.25
C LEU A 107 0.88 -5.14 -4.57
N ALA A 108 1.60 -4.55 -5.53
CA ALA A 108 1.84 -5.18 -6.83
C ALA A 108 2.55 -6.52 -6.68
N THR A 109 3.54 -6.60 -5.78
CA THR A 109 4.26 -7.84 -5.46
C THR A 109 3.34 -8.87 -4.79
N GLU A 110 2.51 -8.45 -3.83
CA GLU A 110 1.59 -9.31 -3.08
C GLU A 110 0.56 -10.00 -3.99
N HIS A 111 0.11 -9.31 -5.04
CA HIS A 111 -1.00 -9.75 -5.89
C HIS A 111 -0.61 -10.01 -7.35
N HIS A 112 0.68 -10.08 -7.65
CA HIS A 112 1.21 -10.30 -9.01
C HIS A 112 0.62 -9.33 -10.05
N LEU A 113 0.61 -8.04 -9.72
CA LEU A 113 0.18 -6.96 -10.63
C LEU A 113 1.39 -6.53 -11.45
N LYS A 114 1.41 -6.83 -12.75
CA LYS A 114 2.56 -6.59 -13.62
C LYS A 114 2.38 -5.49 -14.66
N GLY A 115 1.15 -4.97 -14.79
CA GLY A 115 0.88 -3.75 -15.55
C GLY A 115 1.47 -2.51 -14.86
N PHE A 116 0.89 -1.34 -15.15
CA PHE A 116 1.36 -0.11 -14.51
C PHE A 116 1.23 -0.18 -12.97
N ASN A 117 2.16 0.46 -12.28
CA ASN A 117 2.12 0.65 -10.83
C ASN A 117 2.38 2.12 -10.53
N LEU A 118 1.30 2.89 -10.41
CA LEU A 118 1.32 4.34 -10.27
C LEU A 118 1.07 4.74 -8.82
N THR A 119 1.83 5.71 -8.34
CA THR A 119 1.63 6.32 -7.02
C THR A 119 1.35 7.81 -7.18
N PHE A 120 0.19 8.25 -6.70
CA PHE A 120 -0.27 9.63 -6.71
C PHE A 120 -0.07 10.25 -5.33
N THR A 121 0.43 11.48 -5.29
CA THR A 121 0.73 12.21 -4.05
C THR A 121 0.17 13.63 -4.01
N SER A 122 -0.72 13.96 -4.95
CA SER A 122 -1.37 15.27 -5.00
C SER A 122 -2.11 15.57 -3.68
N PRO A 123 -1.85 16.72 -3.04
CA PRO A 123 -2.45 17.07 -1.76
C PRO A 123 -3.97 16.95 -1.78
N ARG A 124 -4.54 16.32 -0.74
CA ARG A 124 -5.99 16.09 -0.53
C ARG A 124 -6.70 15.20 -1.57
N VAL A 125 -6.20 15.07 -2.80
CA VAL A 125 -6.92 14.42 -3.92
C VAL A 125 -6.25 13.18 -4.49
N ALA A 126 -5.05 12.79 -4.02
CA ALA A 126 -4.32 11.63 -4.51
C ALA A 126 -5.14 10.34 -4.62
N GLY A 127 -6.02 10.06 -3.64
CA GLY A 127 -6.91 8.90 -3.68
C GLY A 127 -7.94 8.97 -4.82
N LEU A 128 -8.49 10.15 -5.09
CA LEU A 128 -9.42 10.37 -6.19
C LEU A 128 -8.72 10.25 -7.54
N GLU A 129 -7.51 10.80 -7.67
CA GLU A 129 -6.69 10.66 -8.86
C GLU A 129 -6.35 9.20 -9.15
N ALA A 130 -6.02 8.42 -8.12
CA ALA A 130 -5.77 6.99 -8.25
C ALA A 130 -7.00 6.24 -8.80
N LEU A 131 -8.20 6.53 -8.27
CA LEU A 131 -9.45 5.93 -8.76
C LEU A 131 -9.76 6.35 -10.20
N GLN A 132 -9.60 7.64 -10.52
CA GLN A 132 -9.84 8.17 -11.87
C GLN A 132 -8.90 7.55 -12.90
N ASN A 133 -7.60 7.42 -12.58
CA ASN A 133 -6.63 6.80 -13.48
C ASN A 133 -6.87 5.30 -13.61
N GLY A 134 -7.21 4.61 -12.52
CA GLY A 134 -7.62 3.20 -12.56
C GLY A 134 -8.84 2.98 -13.46
N GLY A 135 -9.86 3.86 -13.37
CA GLY A 135 -11.05 3.79 -14.21
C GLY A 135 -10.80 4.08 -15.69
N ARG A 136 -9.84 4.97 -16.02
CA ARG A 136 -9.46 5.29 -17.41
C ARG A 136 -8.63 4.20 -18.09
N ALA A 137 -8.04 3.30 -17.32
CA ALA A 137 -7.21 2.21 -17.81
C ALA A 137 -8.01 0.93 -18.13
N LEU A 138 -9.32 0.92 -17.90
CA LEU A 138 -10.25 -0.15 -18.26
C LEU A 138 -10.72 -0.01 -19.71
#